data_AF-A0A284QKG3-F1
#
_entry.id   AF-A0A284QKG3-F1
#
_cell.length_a   1.000
_cell.length_b   1.000
_cell.length_c   1.000
_cell.angle_alpha   90.00
_cell.angle_beta   90.00
_cell.angle_gamma   90.00
#
_symmetry.space_group_name_H-M   'P 1'
#
loop_
_entity.id
_entity.type
_entity.pdbx_description
1 polymer ?
#
loop_
_entity_poly.entity_id
_entity_poly.type
_entity_poly.pdbx_seq_one_letter_code
_entity_poly.pdbx_strand_id
1 'polypeptide(L)'
;MVGNIILYLSTLASAFRLKAPLPPYLPPAEKSREQLVDAIRRLDVVRNRDIKGSRQLLFFAYALTMKGVTQELESLGRTLQDAFGVIGQTPEEFTALFMDEEDSRRISYAA
;
A
#
# COMPACT_ATOMS: atom_id res chain seq x y z
N MET A 1 -8.11 -1.09 -3.52
CA MET A 1 -7.95 -0.51 -2.16
C MET A 1 -8.02 -1.56 -1.06
N VAL A 2 -9.14 -2.28 -0.87
CA VAL A 2 -9.30 -3.26 0.24
C VAL A 2 -8.16 -4.29 0.31
N GLY A 3 -7.77 -4.86 -0.82
CA GLY A 3 -6.66 -5.83 -0.87
C GLY A 3 -5.34 -5.26 -0.31
N ASN A 4 -5.03 -3.99 -0.57
CA ASN A 4 -3.82 -3.35 -0.02
C ASN A 4 -3.92 -3.14 1.48
N ILE A 5 -5.10 -2.83 2.02
CA ILE A 5 -5.31 -2.72 3.47
C ILE A 5 -5.12 -4.07 4.16
N ILE A 6 -5.74 -5.12 3.62
CA ILE A 6 -5.62 -6.48 4.19
C ILE A 6 -4.16 -6.93 4.14
N LEU A 7 -3.49 -6.77 3.00
CA LEU A 7 -2.07 -7.11 2.86
C LEU A 7 -1.20 -6.34 3.85
N TYR A 8 -1.48 -5.05 4.06
CA TYR A 8 -0.76 -4.21 5.02
C TYR A 8 -0.91 -4.77 6.44
N LEU A 9 -2.14 -4.98 6.89
CA LEU A 9 -2.43 -5.51 8.22
C LEU A 9 -1.81 -6.90 8.42
N SER A 10 -1.91 -7.79 7.43
CA SER A 10 -1.29 -9.11 7.47
C SER A 10 0.24 -9.04 7.56
N THR A 11 0.86 -8.11 6.85
CA THR A 11 2.32 -7.88 6.90
C THR A 11 2.75 -7.41 8.28
N LEU A 12 2.10 -6.38 8.82
CA LEU A 12 2.41 -5.84 10.16
C LEU A 12 2.16 -6.88 11.26
N ALA A 13 1.03 -7.58 11.21
CA ALA A 13 0.70 -8.61 12.19
C ALA A 13 1.73 -9.75 12.19
N SER A 14 2.19 -10.16 11.01
CA SER A 14 3.23 -11.19 10.87
C SER A 14 4.57 -10.70 11.42
N ALA A 15 4.97 -9.47 11.09
CA ALA A 15 6.19 -8.86 11.61
C ALA A 15 6.16 -8.74 13.15
N PHE A 16 5.05 -8.28 13.72
CA PHE A 16 4.86 -8.22 15.17
C PHE A 16 4.94 -9.60 15.84
N ARG A 17 4.27 -10.60 15.27
CA ARG A 17 4.24 -11.96 15.84
C ARG A 17 5.62 -12.61 15.82
N LEU A 18 6.37 -12.42 14.73
CA LEU A 18 7.66 -13.05 14.52
C LEU A 18 8.84 -12.22 15.03
N LYS A 19 8.62 -10.93 15.35
CA LYS A 19 9.67 -9.93 15.60
C LYS A 19 10.72 -9.91 14.47
N ALA A 20 10.24 -10.05 13.24
CA ALA A 20 11.06 -10.15 12.05
C ALA A 20 11.17 -8.80 11.33
N PRO A 21 12.29 -8.54 10.62
CA PRO A 21 12.44 -7.34 9.83
C PRO A 21 11.37 -7.27 8.73
N LEU A 22 10.99 -6.05 8.36
CA LEU A 22 10.00 -5.79 7.30
C LEU A 22 10.66 -5.54 5.95
N PRO A 23 9.96 -5.73 4.83
CA PRO A 23 10.45 -5.29 3.52
C PRO A 23 10.65 -3.76 3.49
N PRO A 24 11.51 -3.24 2.60
CA PRO A 24 11.80 -1.81 2.49
C PRO A 24 10.62 -1.00 1.94
N TYR A 25 9.76 -1.63 1.13
CA TYR A 25 8.51 -1.05 0.68
C TYR A 25 7.31 -1.73 1.35
N LEU A 26 6.38 -0.91 1.82
CA LEU A 26 5.12 -1.38 2.40
C LEU A 26 3.99 -1.33 1.36
N PRO A 27 2.89 -2.07 1.56
CA PRO A 27 1.78 -2.07 0.61
C PRO A 27 1.24 -0.65 0.35
N PRO A 28 1.00 -0.24 -0.91
CA PRO A 28 0.68 1.13 -1.28
C PRO A 28 -0.80 1.47 -1.02
N ALA A 29 -1.20 1.46 0.25
CA ALA A 29 -2.58 1.61 0.68
C ALA A 29 -3.12 3.04 0.41
N GLU A 30 -2.34 4.07 0.72
CA GLU A 30 -2.75 5.47 0.48
C GLU A 30 -2.88 5.78 -1.01
N LYS A 31 -1.89 5.40 -1.82
CA LYS A 31 -1.95 5.55 -3.28
C LYS A 31 -3.20 4.88 -3.87
N SER A 32 -3.58 3.72 -3.33
CA SER A 32 -4.80 3.02 -3.76
C SER A 32 -6.09 3.73 -3.34
N ARG A 33 -6.06 4.47 -2.23
CA ARG A 33 -7.17 5.31 -1.76
C ARG A 33 -7.29 6.55 -2.63
N GLU A 34 -6.18 7.20 -2.97
CA GLU A 34 -6.16 8.34 -3.90
C GLU A 34 -6.74 7.97 -5.26
N GLN A 35 -6.31 6.84 -5.84
CA GLN A 35 -6.88 6.31 -7.08
C GLN A 35 -8.39 6.05 -6.97
N LEU A 36 -8.86 5.55 -5.82
CA LEU A 36 -10.30 5.36 -5.58
C LEU A 36 -11.04 6.70 -5.51
N VAL A 37 -10.50 7.70 -4.81
CA VAL A 37 -11.09 9.03 -4.72
C VAL A 37 -11.15 9.69 -6.10
N ASP A 38 -10.10 9.58 -6.89
CA ASP A 38 -10.06 10.11 -8.25
C ASP A 38 -11.07 9.43 -9.16
N ALA A 39 -11.22 8.10 -9.06
CA ALA A 39 -12.25 7.36 -9.78
C ALA A 39 -13.66 7.81 -9.38
N ILE A 40 -13.93 8.00 -8.08
CA ILE A 40 -15.23 8.48 -7.59
C ILE A 40 -15.52 9.90 -8.11
N ARG A 41 -14.53 10.79 -8.11
CA ARG A 41 -14.67 12.17 -8.61
C ARG A 41 -14.99 12.25 -10.10
N ARG A 42 -14.57 11.26 -10.89
CA ARG A 42 -14.84 11.20 -12.34
C ARG A 42 -16.25 10.74 -12.68
N LEU A 43 -17.02 10.21 -11.72
CA LEU A 43 -18.39 9.77 -11.97
C LEU A 43 -19.31 10.97 -12.24
N ASP A 44 -20.15 10.87 -13.27
CA ASP A 44 -21.05 11.96 -13.68
C ASP A 44 -22.01 12.39 -12.55
N VAL A 45 -22.44 11.46 -11.70
CA VAL A 45 -23.31 11.76 -10.53
C VAL A 45 -22.61 12.67 -9.50
N VAL A 46 -21.29 12.55 -9.36
CA VAL A 46 -20.50 13.42 -8.47
C VAL A 46 -20.21 14.74 -9.17
N ARG A 47 -19.85 14.71 -10.46
CA ARG A 47 -19.56 15.91 -11.25
C ARG A 47 -20.76 16.83 -11.38
N ASN A 48 -21.95 16.26 -11.61
CA ASN A 48 -23.21 16.99 -11.74
C ASN A 48 -23.90 17.26 -10.39
N ARG A 49 -23.27 16.86 -9.27
CA ARG A 49 -23.82 16.94 -7.90
C ARG A 49 -25.20 16.30 -7.74
N ASP A 50 -25.52 15.34 -8.60
CA ASP A 50 -26.79 14.62 -8.62
C ASP A 50 -26.74 13.38 -7.72
N ILE A 51 -26.35 13.58 -6.46
CA ILE A 51 -26.22 12.50 -5.48
C ILE A 51 -27.63 12.14 -4.98
N LYS A 52 -28.35 11.34 -5.75
CA LYS A 52 -29.74 10.96 -5.48
C LYS A 52 -29.91 9.77 -4.53
N GLY A 53 -28.84 9.31 -3.85
CA GLY A 53 -28.90 8.12 -3.01
C GLY A 53 -27.88 8.07 -1.88
N SER A 54 -28.28 7.45 -0.77
CA SER A 54 -27.43 7.22 0.40
C SER A 54 -26.22 6.34 0.08
N ARG A 55 -26.36 5.39 -0.85
CA ARG A 55 -25.33 4.40 -1.19
C ARG A 55 -24.08 5.03 -1.82
N GLN A 56 -24.25 6.00 -2.72
CA GLN A 56 -23.14 6.71 -3.35
C GLN A 56 -22.38 7.55 -2.32
N LEU A 57 -23.10 8.19 -1.39
CA LEU A 57 -22.50 8.94 -0.30
C LEU A 57 -21.69 8.03 0.64
N LEU A 58 -22.15 6.80 0.89
CA LEU A 58 -21.42 5.83 1.72
C LEU A 58 -20.07 5.45 1.13
N PHE A 59 -19.96 5.26 -0.19
CA PHE A 59 -18.67 4.96 -0.83
C PHE A 59 -17.70 6.14 -0.73
N PHE A 60 -18.20 7.37 -0.89
CA PHE A 60 -17.38 8.57 -0.72
C PHE A 60 -16.94 8.75 0.74
N ALA A 61 -17.87 8.61 1.69
CA ALA A 61 -17.59 8.67 3.12
C ALA A 61 -16.53 7.63 3.52
N TYR A 62 -16.66 6.39 3.04
CA TYR A 62 -15.67 5.34 3.22
C TYR A 62 -14.28 5.74 2.69
N ALA A 63 -14.18 6.19 1.44
CA ALA A 63 -12.90 6.60 0.86
C ALA A 63 -12.26 7.80 1.60
N LEU A 64 -13.09 8.67 2.19
CA LEU A 64 -12.64 9.82 2.97
C LEU A 64 -12.14 9.41 4.36
N THR A 65 -12.89 8.57 5.09
CA THR A 65 -12.49 8.09 6.43
C THR A 65 -11.26 7.18 6.37
N MET A 66 -11.10 6.45 5.27
CA MET A 66 -9.93 5.59 5.06
C MET A 66 -8.61 6.34 5.00
N LYS A 67 -8.60 7.67 4.79
CA LYS A 67 -7.37 8.47 4.84
C LYS A 67 -6.67 8.39 6.19
N GLY A 68 -7.42 8.44 7.28
CA GLY A 68 -6.83 8.29 8.62
C GLY A 68 -6.24 6.90 8.81
N VAL A 69 -6.96 5.86 8.38
CA VAL A 69 -6.51 4.47 8.48
C VAL A 69 -5.22 4.23 7.70
N THR A 70 -5.13 4.70 6.46
CA THR A 70 -3.92 4.53 5.63
C THR A 70 -2.72 5.28 6.19
N GLN A 71 -2.91 6.49 6.71
CA GLN A 71 -1.85 7.27 7.36
C GLN A 71 -1.31 6.60 8.62
N GLU A 72 -2.20 6.07 9.48
CA GLU A 72 -1.80 5.33 10.67
C GLU A 72 -1.07 4.02 10.32
N LEU A 73 -1.49 3.32 9.27
CA LEU A 73 -0.77 2.13 8.78
C LEU A 73 0.65 2.47 8.30
N GLU A 74 0.84 3.58 7.61
CA GLU A 74 2.17 4.06 7.19
C GLU A 74 3.05 4.45 8.37
N SER A 75 2.48 5.12 9.37
CA SER A 75 3.18 5.48 10.61
C SER A 75 3.62 4.23 11.38
N LEU A 76 2.68 3.29 11.58
CA LEU A 76 2.93 2.03 12.27
C LEU A 76 3.95 1.17 11.53
N GLY A 77 3.88 1.14 10.20
CA GLY A 77 4.83 0.41 9.36
C GLY A 77 6.26 0.90 9.51
N ARG A 78 6.47 2.22 9.48
CA ARG A 78 7.79 2.83 9.73
C ARG A 78 8.28 2.55 11.14
N THR A 79 7.40 2.68 12.13
CA THR A 79 7.73 2.38 13.54
C THR A 79 8.21 0.93 13.70
N LEU A 80 7.59 -0.02 12.99
CA LEU A 80 8.01 -1.42 13.02
C LEU A 80 9.32 -1.67 12.25
N GLN A 81 9.53 -0.98 11.12
CA GLN A 81 10.80 -1.03 10.41
C GLN A 81 11.94 -0.51 11.31
N ASP A 82 11.70 0.55 12.07
CA ASP A 82 12.68 1.08 13.04
C ASP A 82 12.91 0.10 14.21
N ALA A 83 11.86 -0.60 14.66
CA ALA A 83 11.94 -1.50 15.81
C ALA A 83 12.53 -2.88 15.49
N PHE A 84 12.20 -3.46 14.33
CA PHE A 84 12.57 -4.83 13.95
C PHE A 84 13.56 -4.89 12.77
N GLY A 85 13.82 -3.77 12.13
CA GLY A 85 14.73 -3.65 10.99
C GLY A 85 14.05 -3.82 9.63
N VAL A 86 14.86 -3.64 8.58
CA VAL A 86 14.45 -3.74 7.18
C VAL A 86 15.27 -4.82 6.47
N ILE A 87 14.61 -5.65 5.66
CA ILE A 87 15.24 -6.71 4.87
C ILE A 87 15.90 -6.08 3.64
N GLY A 88 17.24 -6.13 3.57
CA GLY A 88 17.99 -5.35 2.57
C GLY A 88 17.85 -3.88 2.90
N GLN A 89 18.97 -3.20 3.17
CA GLN A 89 18.92 -1.81 3.62
C GLN A 89 18.29 -0.89 2.56
N THR A 90 18.24 -1.36 1.31
CA THR A 90 17.66 -0.68 0.16
C THR A 90 16.61 -1.55 -0.56
N PRO A 91 15.62 -0.94 -1.25
CA PRO A 91 14.70 -1.66 -2.14
C PRO A 91 15.40 -2.50 -3.20
N GLU A 92 16.53 -2.03 -3.72
CA GLU A 92 17.32 -2.72 -4.75
C GLU A 92 17.93 -3.99 -4.21
N GLU A 93 18.56 -3.93 -3.03
CA GLU A 93 19.10 -5.11 -2.33
C GLU A 93 18.00 -6.13 -2.02
N PHE A 94 16.86 -5.67 -1.54
CA PHE A 94 15.72 -6.55 -1.28
C PHE A 94 15.25 -7.23 -2.57
N THR A 95 15.12 -6.48 -3.66
CA THR A 95 14.66 -7.01 -4.95
C THR A 95 15.64 -8.04 -5.51
N ALA A 96 16.94 -7.83 -5.32
CA ALA A 96 17.98 -8.76 -5.73
C ALA A 96 17.84 -10.15 -5.06
N LEU A 97 17.23 -10.25 -3.86
CA LEU A 97 16.99 -11.53 -3.19
C LEU A 97 16.00 -12.45 -3.92
N PHE A 98 15.21 -11.89 -4.84
CA PHE A 98 14.18 -12.62 -5.58
C PHE A 98 14.51 -12.79 -7.07
N MET A 99 15.69 -12.34 -7.52
CA MET A 99 16.14 -12.53 -8.90
C MET A 99 16.86 -13.85 -9.05
N ASP A 100 16.52 -14.61 -10.09
CA ASP A 100 17.24 -15.85 -10.45
C ASP A 100 18.53 -15.55 -11.25
N GLU A 101 19.39 -16.56 -11.42
CA GLU A 101 20.64 -16.42 -12.19
C GLU A 101 20.39 -15.96 -13.64
N GLU A 102 19.28 -16.39 -14.25
CA GLU A 102 18.92 -15.98 -15.62
C GLU A 102 18.52 -14.50 -15.70
N ASP A 103 17.77 -14.00 -14.72
CA ASP A 103 17.37 -12.59 -14.65
C ASP A 103 18.59 -11.69 -14.39
N SER A 104 19.50 -12.14 -13.53
CA SER A 104 20.77 -11.47 -13.25
C SER A 104 21.64 -11.36 -14.51
N ARG A 105 21.72 -12.43 -15.32
CA ARG A 105 22.45 -12.42 -16.60
C ARG A 105 21.81 -11.48 -17.61
N ARG A 106 20.48 -11.48 -17.76
CA ARG A 106 19.77 -10.61 -18.71
C ARG A 106 19.98 -9.12 -18.40
N ILE A 107 19.97 -8.75 -17.13
CA ILE A 107 20.22 -7.37 -16.70
C ILE A 107 21.67 -6.95 -16.99
N SER A 108 22.64 -7.85 -16.77
CA SER A 108 24.05 -7.59 -17.08
C SER A 108 24.35 -7.38 -18.57
N TYR A 109 23.56 -7.95 -19.49
CA TYR A 109 23.74 -7.77 -20.94
C TYR A 109 22.99 -6.55 -21.49
N ALA A 110 22.09 -5.95 -20.71
CA ALA A 110 21.29 -4.80 -21.10
C ALA A 110 21.86 -3.45 -20.60
N ALA A 111 22.90 -3.47 -19.76
CA ALA A 111 23.62 -2.31 -19.24
C ALA A 111 24.94 -2.09 -20.00
#